data_AF-A0A494V1E9-F1
#
_entry.id   AF-A0A494V1E9-F1
#
_cell.length_a   1.000
_cell.length_b   1.000
_cell.length_c   1.000
_cell.angle_alpha   90.00
_cell.angle_beta   90.00
_cell.angle_gamma   90.00
#
_symmetry.space_group_name_H-M   'P 1'
#
loop_
_entity.id
_entity.type
_entity.pdbx_description
1 polymer ?
#
loop_
_entity_poly.entity_id
_entity_poly.type
_entity_poly.pdbx_seq_one_letter_code
_entity_poly.pdbx_strand_id
1 'polypeptide(L)'
;MTAPAPPDLRGADPSGAQQPGGMAPPTEHPHIVVHSPALDGSRRVTSDDDTLGIATHADDVAEILRLADLYVTDVEGTDLIEWQGGGPDDWPGLSEHHTA
;
A
#
# COMPACT_ATOMS: atom_id res chain seq x y z
N MET A 1 62.22 -30.48 37.11
CA MET A 1 61.76 -31.01 35.82
C MET A 1 60.33 -30.52 35.63
N THR A 2 60.14 -29.42 34.90
CA THR A 2 58.83 -28.80 34.68
C THR A 2 58.38 -29.14 33.26
N ALA A 3 57.17 -29.68 33.11
CA ALA A 3 56.59 -30.01 31.81
C ALA A 3 55.93 -28.76 31.19
N PRO A 4 56.00 -28.54 29.87
CA PRO A 4 55.24 -27.47 29.21
C PRO A 4 53.83 -27.93 28.85
N ALA A 5 52.85 -27.04 29.01
CA ALA A 5 51.49 -27.19 28.47
C ALA A 5 51.40 -26.59 27.05
N PRO A 6 50.57 -27.14 26.14
CA PRO A 6 50.41 -26.63 24.78
C PRO A 6 49.51 -25.37 24.72
N PRO A 7 49.58 -24.57 23.62
CA PRO A 7 48.75 -23.38 23.46
C PRO A 7 47.35 -23.69 22.92
N ASP A 8 46.32 -23.10 23.54
CA ASP A 8 44.96 -23.06 23.00
C ASP A 8 44.86 -21.96 21.92
N LEU A 9 44.54 -22.37 20.69
CA LEU A 9 44.16 -21.50 19.59
C LEU A 9 42.68 -21.71 19.24
N ARG A 10 42.01 -20.58 18.95
CA ARG A 10 40.70 -20.38 18.30
C ARG A 10 39.49 -20.23 19.23
N GLY A 11 39.00 -19.00 19.22
CA GLY A 11 37.69 -18.74 18.65
C GLY A 11 36.63 -18.34 19.65
N ALA A 12 36.35 -17.04 19.73
CA ALA A 12 35.02 -16.48 19.50
C ALA A 12 35.02 -15.02 19.99
N ASP A 13 35.06 -14.09 19.04
CA ASP A 13 34.31 -12.85 19.19
C ASP A 13 32.83 -13.21 18.99
N PRO A 14 31.96 -12.99 19.98
CA PRO A 14 30.61 -12.55 19.69
C PRO A 14 30.59 -11.05 19.91
N SER A 15 30.65 -10.34 18.78
CA SER A 15 30.20 -8.97 18.61
C SER A 15 28.83 -8.82 19.29
N GLY A 16 28.84 -8.28 20.50
CA GLY A 16 27.69 -8.08 21.36
C GLY A 16 27.62 -6.61 21.73
N ALA A 17 27.29 -5.75 20.77
CA ALA A 17 26.95 -4.37 21.05
C ALA A 17 26.16 -3.74 19.89
N GLN A 18 24.84 -3.83 20.03
CA GLN A 18 23.90 -2.76 19.67
C GLN A 18 23.77 -2.45 18.17
N GLN A 19 22.88 -3.18 17.50
CA GLN A 19 22.12 -2.53 16.44
C GLN A 19 21.03 -1.67 17.13
N PRO A 20 21.09 -0.32 17.06
CA PRO A 20 19.96 0.49 17.45
C PRO A 20 18.84 0.18 16.46
N GLY A 21 17.64 -0.08 16.97
CA GLY A 21 16.45 -0.30 16.16
C GLY A 21 16.27 0.84 15.17
N GLY A 22 16.66 0.60 13.91
CA GLY A 22 16.06 1.28 12.80
C GLY A 22 14.60 0.84 12.84
N MET A 23 13.74 1.75 13.29
CA MET A 23 12.31 1.69 13.01
C MET A 23 12.21 1.20 11.57
N ALA A 24 11.57 0.04 11.33
CA ALA A 24 11.12 -0.24 9.98
C ALA A 24 10.43 1.05 9.51
N PRO A 25 10.70 1.56 8.29
CA PRO A 25 9.87 2.63 7.78
C PRO A 25 8.42 2.18 8.04
N PRO A 26 7.49 3.08 8.43
CA PRO A 26 6.09 2.71 8.38
C PRO A 26 5.92 1.97 7.05
N THR A 27 5.28 0.81 7.05
CA THR A 27 4.89 0.19 5.79
C THR A 27 3.97 1.21 5.14
N GLU A 28 4.56 2.14 4.38
CA GLU A 28 3.89 3.26 3.74
C GLU A 28 3.10 2.56 2.64
N HIS A 29 1.89 2.14 3.00
CA HIS A 29 0.96 1.69 2.01
C HIS A 29 0.72 2.89 1.10
N PRO A 30 0.80 2.69 -0.22
CA PRO A 30 0.59 3.76 -1.17
C PRO A 30 -0.72 4.47 -0.88
N HIS A 31 -0.70 5.80 -0.81
CA HIS A 31 -1.90 6.58 -0.49
C HIS A 31 -2.79 6.65 -1.73
N ILE A 32 -3.94 5.98 -1.68
CA ILE A 32 -4.84 5.92 -2.83
C ILE A 32 -5.85 7.05 -2.72
N VAL A 33 -5.92 7.87 -3.76
CA VAL A 33 -6.91 8.95 -3.85
C VAL A 33 -7.80 8.73 -5.05
N VAL A 34 -9.10 8.68 -4.80
CA VAL A 34 -10.12 8.79 -5.84
C VAL A 34 -10.63 10.22 -5.84
N HIS A 35 -10.28 10.95 -6.90
CA HIS A 35 -10.62 12.36 -7.00
C HIS A 35 -12.12 12.62 -7.18
N SER A 36 -12.51 13.87 -7.01
CA SER A 36 -13.88 14.33 -7.29
C SER A 36 -14.31 14.01 -8.72
N PRO A 37 -15.62 13.75 -8.95
CA PRO A 37 -16.13 13.46 -10.28
C PRO A 37 -15.79 14.58 -11.28
N ALA A 38 -15.40 14.19 -12.48
CA ALA A 38 -15.35 15.06 -13.62
C ALA A 38 -16.78 15.37 -14.13
N LEU A 39 -16.88 16.26 -15.13
CA LEU A 39 -18.18 16.65 -15.71
C LEU A 39 -18.92 15.49 -16.37
N ASP A 40 -18.20 14.47 -16.82
CA ASP A 40 -18.76 13.24 -17.38
C ASP A 40 -19.08 12.18 -16.30
N GLY A 41 -18.85 12.49 -15.03
CA GLY A 41 -19.08 11.60 -13.89
C GLY A 41 -17.94 10.66 -13.56
N SER A 42 -16.93 10.54 -14.44
CA SER A 42 -15.77 9.69 -14.18
C SER A 42 -14.90 10.24 -13.05
N ARG A 43 -14.12 9.38 -12.40
CA ARG A 43 -13.19 9.76 -11.34
C ARG A 43 -11.78 9.29 -11.69
N ARG A 44 -10.78 10.13 -11.45
CA ARG A 44 -9.37 9.75 -11.60
C ARG A 44 -8.88 9.07 -10.32
N VAL A 45 -8.17 7.96 -10.48
CA VAL A 45 -7.53 7.20 -9.40
C VAL A 45 -6.04 7.43 -9.43
N THR A 46 -5.45 7.83 -8.31
CA THR A 46 -4.01 8.05 -8.14
C THR A 46 -3.46 7.30 -6.94
N SER A 47 -2.20 6.88 -7.04
CA SER A 47 -1.37 6.42 -5.92
C SER A 47 -0.28 7.44 -5.71
N ASP A 48 -0.27 8.12 -4.56
CA ASP A 48 0.64 9.22 -4.28
C ASP A 48 0.61 10.27 -5.41
N ASP A 49 1.65 10.33 -6.24
CA ASP A 49 1.76 11.26 -7.38
C ASP A 49 1.47 10.61 -8.76
N ASP A 50 1.25 9.29 -8.82
CA ASP A 50 1.05 8.54 -10.05
C ASP A 50 -0.42 8.33 -10.38
N THR A 51 -0.83 8.61 -11.63
CA THR A 51 -2.18 8.29 -12.10
C THR A 51 -2.27 6.82 -12.50
N LEU A 52 -3.14 6.08 -11.80
CA LEU A 52 -3.38 4.66 -12.06
C LEU A 52 -4.43 4.45 -13.16
N GLY A 53 -5.45 5.31 -13.22
CA GLY A 53 -6.51 5.18 -14.21
C GLY A 53 -7.69 6.13 -14.03
N ILE A 54 -8.71 5.93 -14.86
CA ILE A 54 -10.01 6.61 -14.80
C ILE A 54 -11.08 5.54 -14.56
N ALA A 55 -11.86 5.71 -13.50
CA ALA A 55 -12.96 4.84 -13.12
C ALA A 55 -14.30 5.49 -13.48
N THR A 56 -15.29 4.67 -13.80
CA THR A 56 -16.69 5.08 -13.98
C THR A 56 -17.59 4.61 -12.85
N HIS A 57 -17.14 3.60 -12.09
CA HIS A 57 -17.80 3.01 -10.92
C HIS A 57 -16.76 2.55 -9.88
N ALA A 58 -17.21 2.16 -8.69
CA ALA A 58 -16.33 1.62 -7.64
C ALA A 58 -15.63 0.30 -8.06
N ASP A 59 -16.31 -0.57 -8.82
CA ASP A 59 -15.70 -1.81 -9.35
C ASP A 59 -14.48 -1.55 -10.24
N ASP A 60 -14.52 -0.47 -11.04
CA ASP A 60 -13.39 -0.08 -11.88
C ASP A 60 -12.18 0.33 -11.01
N VAL A 61 -12.42 0.93 -9.84
CA VAL A 61 -11.35 1.28 -8.90
C VAL A 61 -10.65 0.00 -8.42
N ALA A 62 -11.40 -1.05 -8.07
CA ALA A 62 -10.83 -2.33 -7.67
C ALA A 62 -9.95 -2.94 -8.79
N GLU A 63 -10.44 -2.91 -10.04
CA GLU A 63 -9.68 -3.42 -11.17
C GLU A 63 -8.44 -2.59 -11.49
N ILE A 64 -8.51 -1.25 -11.41
CA ILE A 64 -7.36 -0.36 -11.58
C ILE A 64 -6.28 -0.66 -10.54
N LEU A 65 -6.67 -0.83 -9.27
CA LEU A 65 -5.74 -1.19 -8.20
C LEU A 65 -5.13 -2.57 -8.43
N ARG A 66 -5.94 -3.55 -8.85
CA ARG A 66 -5.46 -4.89 -9.21
C ARG A 66 -4.41 -4.85 -10.32
N LEU A 67 -4.61 -3.99 -11.33
CA LEU A 67 -3.65 -3.80 -12.43
C LEU A 67 -2.36 -3.09 -11.98
N ALA A 68 -2.41 -2.35 -10.88
CA ALA A 68 -1.26 -1.72 -10.24
C ALA A 68 -0.60 -2.60 -9.15
N ASP A 69 -0.92 -3.90 -9.10
CA ASP A 69 -0.48 -4.85 -8.06
C ASP A 69 -0.91 -4.48 -6.62
N LEU A 70 -1.97 -3.66 -6.49
CA LEU A 70 -2.59 -3.27 -5.24
C LEU A 70 -3.87 -4.07 -5.02
N TYR A 71 -3.77 -5.14 -4.23
CA TYR A 71 -4.89 -6.03 -3.97
C TYR A 71 -5.72 -5.54 -2.79
N VAL A 72 -6.85 -4.89 -3.09
CA VAL A 72 -7.83 -4.44 -2.09
C VAL A 72 -9.06 -5.34 -2.15
N THR A 73 -9.41 -5.95 -1.01
CA THR A 73 -10.55 -6.89 -0.91
C THR A 73 -11.89 -6.20 -0.78
N ASP A 74 -11.92 -4.99 -0.21
CA ASP A 74 -13.13 -4.19 0.00
C ASP A 74 -12.77 -2.73 -0.27
N VAL A 75 -13.14 -2.24 -1.45
CA VAL A 75 -12.85 -0.87 -1.90
C VAL A 75 -13.77 0.14 -1.21
N GLU A 76 -14.98 -0.27 -0.84
CA GLU A 76 -15.98 0.64 -0.28
C GLU A 76 -15.77 0.85 1.23
N GLY A 77 -15.33 -0.19 1.94
CA GLY A 77 -15.13 -0.18 3.39
C GLY A 77 -13.70 0.02 3.87
N THR A 78 -12.71 0.19 2.97
CA THR A 78 -11.30 0.35 3.36
C THR A 78 -10.93 1.80 3.67
N ASP A 79 -10.08 1.99 4.68
CA ASP A 79 -9.46 3.28 4.99
C ASP A 79 -8.23 3.58 4.10
N LEU A 80 -7.83 2.65 3.22
CA LEU A 80 -6.72 2.85 2.29
C LEU A 80 -7.04 3.88 1.20
N ILE A 81 -8.33 4.05 0.89
CA ILE A 81 -8.80 4.88 -0.22
C ILE A 81 -9.41 6.16 0.32
N GLU A 82 -8.79 7.29 -0.01
CA GLU A 82 -9.36 8.60 0.18
C GLU A 82 -10.33 8.93 -0.96
N TRP A 83 -11.60 9.11 -0.64
CA TRP A 83 -12.63 9.53 -1.58
C TRP A 83 -12.85 11.05 -1.50
N GLN A 84 -12.65 11.75 -2.62
CA GLN A 84 -12.89 13.20 -2.71
C GLN A 84 -14.19 13.49 -3.44
N GLY A 85 -15.00 14.43 -2.94
CA GLY A 85 -16.23 14.84 -3.64
C GLY A 85 -17.31 13.76 -3.71
N GLY A 86 -17.51 13.03 -2.62
CA GLY A 86 -18.44 11.89 -2.52
C GLY A 86 -17.72 10.57 -2.34
N GLY A 87 -18.42 9.59 -1.78
CA GLY A 87 -17.90 8.26 -1.46
C GLY A 87 -18.01 7.25 -2.62
N PRO A 88 -17.77 5.96 -2.33
CA PRO A 88 -17.83 4.88 -3.32
C PRO A 88 -19.18 4.74 -4.03
N ASP A 89 -20.28 5.19 -3.42
CA ASP A 89 -21.63 5.17 -4.00
C ASP A 89 -21.97 6.41 -4.86
N ASP A 90 -21.16 7.46 -4.82
CA ASP A 90 -21.49 8.78 -5.38
C ASP A 90 -20.90 8.97 -6.79
N TRP A 91 -21.61 8.54 -7.84
CA TRP A 91 -21.18 8.68 -9.24
C TRP A 91 -22.19 9.48 -10.08
N PRO A 92 -22.09 10.82 -10.12
CA PRO A 92 -23.07 11.67 -10.80
C PRO A 92 -22.98 11.55 -12.32
N GLY A 93 -24.12 11.58 -13.02
CA GLY A 93 -24.16 11.56 -14.50
C GLY A 93 -23.84 10.20 -15.13
N LEU A 94 -23.37 9.24 -14.34
CA LEU A 94 -23.17 7.83 -14.71
C LEU A 94 -24.13 6.89 -13.98
N SER A 95 -25.10 7.45 -13.24
CA SER A 95 -26.16 6.68 -12.59
C SER A 95 -27.04 6.01 -13.66
N GLU A 96 -26.77 4.74 -13.98
CA GLU A 96 -27.71 3.60 -13.93
C GLU A 96 -27.20 2.37 -14.72
N HIS A 97 -27.10 1.20 -14.05
CA HIS A 97 -27.51 -0.16 -14.49
C HIS A 97 -26.89 -1.25 -13.58
N HIS A 98 -27.24 -1.33 -12.30
CA HIS A 98 -27.26 -2.63 -11.60
C HIS A 98 -28.65 -3.23 -11.80
N THR A 99 -28.95 -3.70 -13.01
CA THR A 99 -30.18 -4.45 -13.25
C THR A 99 -30.01 -5.88 -12.74
N ALA A 100 -30.67 -6.13 -11.60
CA ALA A 100 -31.23 -7.40 -11.08
C ALA A 100 -30.32 -8.61 -10.84
#